data_AF-A0A2G5TU59-F1
#
_entry.id   AF-A0A2G5TU59-F1
#
_cell.length_a   1.000
_cell.length_b   1.000
_cell.length_c   1.000
_cell.angle_alpha   90.00
_cell.angle_beta   90.00
_cell.angle_gamma   90.00
#
_symmetry.space_group_name_H-M   'P 1'
#
loop_
_entity.id
_entity.type
_entity.pdbx_description
1 polymer ?
#
loop_
_entity_poly.entity_id
_entity_poly.type
_entity_poly.pdbx_seq_one_letter_code
_entity_poly.pdbx_strand_id
1 'polypeptide(L)'
;MIILLLAILAIGFAIGQEDAAIIAPIKPLPINPCSFVKCAAGTQCVLHEIVCVTTPCDPIPTCEPIGDSRCPGKNQEFLECGSACPKKCGEKEPMACIQVCRQGCFCKKGFCLNESGQCVVDINCGIITDLVQ
;
A
#
# COMPACT_ATOMS: atom_id res chain seq x y z
N MET A 1 60.80 -21.57 -53.00
CA MET A 1 61.13 -20.80 -51.77
C MET A 1 60.42 -19.45 -51.65
N ILE A 2 60.01 -18.79 -52.75
CA ILE A 2 59.32 -17.48 -52.68
C ILE A 2 57.83 -17.60 -52.29
N ILE A 3 57.18 -18.72 -52.62
CA ILE A 3 55.74 -18.95 -52.29
C ILE A 3 55.53 -19.16 -50.77
N LEU A 4 56.56 -19.60 -50.03
CA LEU A 4 56.47 -19.82 -48.58
C LEU A 4 56.64 -18.52 -47.77
N LEU A 5 57.20 -17.46 -48.38
CA LEU A 5 57.39 -16.15 -47.72
C LEU A 5 56.13 -15.27 -47.76
N LEU A 6 55.19 -15.52 -48.67
CA LEU A 6 53.96 -14.72 -48.78
C LEU A 6 52.85 -15.17 -47.81
N ALA A 7 52.91 -16.41 -47.29
CA ALA A 7 51.91 -16.93 -46.36
C ALA A 7 52.06 -16.36 -44.92
N ILE A 8 53.23 -15.83 -44.58
CA ILE A 8 53.55 -15.35 -43.24
C ILE A 8 53.06 -13.91 -42.99
N LEU A 9 52.76 -13.15 -44.04
CA LEU A 9 52.27 -11.76 -43.94
C LEU A 9 50.74 -11.66 -43.73
N ALA A 10 50.01 -12.78 -43.78
CA ALA A 10 48.56 -12.81 -43.58
C ALA A 10 48.13 -13.10 -42.14
N ILE A 11 49.07 -13.36 -41.22
CA ILE A 11 48.77 -13.51 -39.79
C ILE A 11 48.87 -12.14 -39.12
N GLY A 12 48.05 -11.21 -39.62
CA GLY A 12 47.79 -9.94 -38.95
C GLY A 12 46.96 -10.23 -37.70
N PHE A 13 47.59 -10.07 -36.56
CA PHE A 13 47.05 -10.22 -35.22
C PHE A 13 45.66 -9.58 -35.09
N ALA A 14 44.65 -10.40 -34.82
CA ALA A 14 43.39 -9.95 -34.23
C ALA A 14 43.70 -9.49 -32.79
N ILE A 15 44.25 -8.28 -32.65
CA ILE A 15 44.19 -7.58 -31.38
C ILE A 15 42.72 -7.30 -31.12
N GLY A 16 42.21 -7.90 -30.05
CA GLY A 16 40.83 -7.79 -29.63
C GLY A 16 40.43 -6.32 -29.58
N GLN A 17 39.38 -5.99 -30.32
CA GLN A 17 38.69 -4.75 -30.07
C GLN A 17 38.10 -4.88 -28.67
N GLU A 18 38.71 -4.18 -27.72
CA GLU A 18 37.99 -3.66 -26.58
C GLU A 18 36.87 -2.79 -27.15
N ASP A 19 35.77 -3.42 -27.55
CA ASP A 19 34.50 -2.71 -27.58
C ASP A 19 34.25 -2.36 -26.12
N ALA A 20 34.80 -1.21 -25.71
CA ALA A 20 34.47 -0.50 -24.50
C ALA A 20 32.99 -0.19 -24.63
N ALA A 21 32.16 -1.16 -24.26
CA ALA A 21 30.77 -0.93 -23.96
C ALA A 21 30.79 0.12 -22.87
N ILE A 22 30.54 1.36 -23.28
CA ILE A 22 30.21 2.45 -22.38
C ILE A 22 28.95 1.96 -21.70
N ILE A 23 29.11 1.36 -20.52
CA ILE A 23 28.00 1.05 -19.63
C ILE A 23 27.44 2.44 -19.30
N ALA A 24 26.46 2.88 -20.09
CA ALA A 24 25.64 4.02 -19.72
C ALA A 24 25.22 3.77 -18.27
N PRO A 25 25.34 4.75 -17.35
CA PRO A 25 24.91 4.56 -15.98
C PRO A 25 23.48 4.03 -16.05
N ILE A 26 23.30 2.77 -15.63
CA ILE A 26 21.99 2.17 -15.46
C ILE A 26 21.28 3.09 -14.49
N LYS A 27 20.45 4.00 -15.01
CA LYS A 27 19.61 4.85 -14.19
C LYS A 27 18.75 3.86 -13.41
N PRO A 28 18.95 3.69 -12.09
CA PRO A 28 18.15 2.75 -11.35
C PRO A 28 16.71 3.17 -11.58
N LEU A 29 15.89 2.23 -12.05
CA LEU A 29 14.46 2.50 -12.17
C LEU A 29 13.98 2.98 -10.80
N PRO A 30 13.08 3.99 -10.75
CA PRO A 30 12.54 4.45 -9.48
C PRO A 30 11.86 3.25 -8.80
N ILE A 31 12.52 2.75 -7.77
CA ILE A 31 12.04 1.64 -6.95
C ILE A 31 10.90 2.18 -6.10
N ASN A 32 9.71 1.60 -6.22
CA ASN A 32 8.61 1.92 -5.32
C ASN A 32 8.88 1.24 -3.96
N PRO A 33 9.03 2.00 -2.85
CA PRO A 33 9.31 1.42 -1.53
C PRO A 33 8.25 0.43 -1.06
N CYS A 34 6.99 0.56 -1.50
CA CYS A 34 5.92 -0.38 -1.18
C CYS A 34 6.09 -1.76 -1.83
N SER A 35 6.96 -1.91 -2.84
CA SER A 35 7.20 -3.21 -3.48
C SER A 35 7.87 -4.24 -2.55
N PHE A 36 8.48 -3.78 -1.45
CA PHE A 36 9.18 -4.64 -0.48
C PHE A 36 8.42 -4.79 0.85
N VAL A 37 7.33 -4.05 1.04
CA VAL A 37 6.55 -4.06 2.27
C VAL A 37 5.39 -5.04 2.15
N LYS A 38 5.33 -6.03 3.06
CA LYS A 38 4.19 -6.94 3.20
C LYS A 38 3.32 -6.48 4.36
N CYS A 39 2.17 -5.91 4.04
CA CYS A 39 1.19 -5.47 5.03
C CYS A 39 0.29 -6.64 5.49
N ALA A 40 -0.26 -6.55 6.70
CA ALA A 40 -1.19 -7.54 7.24
C ALA A 40 -2.53 -7.55 6.47
N ALA A 41 -3.32 -8.62 6.62
CA ALA A 41 -4.64 -8.70 6.00
C ALA A 41 -5.52 -7.51 6.41
N GLY A 42 -6.19 -6.89 5.43
CA GLY A 42 -7.01 -5.68 5.66
C GLY A 42 -6.23 -4.37 5.70
N THR A 43 -4.93 -4.38 5.38
CA THR A 43 -4.10 -3.18 5.25
C THR A 43 -3.43 -3.10 3.88
N GLN A 44 -3.15 -1.89 3.40
CA GLN A 44 -2.49 -1.59 2.13
C GLN A 44 -1.29 -0.66 2.38
N CYS A 45 -0.24 -0.84 1.57
CA CYS A 45 0.91 0.05 1.61
C CYS A 45 0.57 1.37 0.89
N VAL A 46 0.76 2.48 1.60
CA VAL A 46 0.59 3.85 1.11
C VAL A 46 1.92 4.58 1.25
N LEU A 47 2.33 5.33 0.23
CA LEU A 47 3.52 6.17 0.25
C LEU A 47 3.18 7.55 0.80
N HIS A 48 3.81 7.92 1.91
CA HIS A 48 3.69 9.26 2.49
C HIS A 48 4.81 10.16 2.02
N GLU A 49 4.43 11.30 1.45
CA GLU A 49 5.36 12.38 1.17
C GLU A 49 5.72 13.09 2.47
N ILE A 50 7.01 13.13 2.80
CA ILE A 50 7.52 13.80 3.99
C ILE A 50 8.30 15.04 3.63
N VAL A 51 8.26 16.03 4.53
CA VAL A 51 9.15 17.18 4.48
C VAL A 51 10.45 16.78 5.13
N CYS A 52 11.50 16.62 4.33
CA CYS A 52 12.84 16.33 4.83
C CYS A 52 13.72 17.59 4.87
N VAL A 53 14.64 17.67 5.84
CA VAL A 53 15.54 18.82 6.00
C VAL A 53 16.60 18.85 4.90
N THR A 54 16.99 17.69 4.37
CA THR A 54 18.02 17.52 3.34
C THR A 54 17.55 16.56 2.26
N THR A 55 17.66 16.94 0.99
CA THR A 55 17.27 16.13 -0.18
C THR A 55 18.34 15.12 -0.58
N PRO A 56 17.97 14.00 -1.26
CA PRO A 56 16.63 13.64 -1.76
C PRO A 56 15.69 13.12 -0.66
N CYS A 57 14.42 13.51 -0.71
CA CYS A 57 13.38 12.91 0.14
C CYS A 57 12.83 11.67 -0.56
N ASP A 58 13.02 10.50 0.02
CA ASP A 58 12.33 9.29 -0.42
C ASP A 58 10.99 9.17 0.34
N PRO A 59 9.88 8.81 -0.35
CA PRO A 59 8.60 8.64 0.31
C PRO A 59 8.62 7.45 1.28
N ILE A 60 7.94 7.60 2.43
CA ILE A 60 7.91 6.55 3.46
C ILE A 60 6.77 5.56 3.15
N PRO A 61 7.05 4.25 3.03
CA PRO A 61 6.00 3.25 2.91
C PRO A 61 5.39 2.94 4.29
N THR A 62 4.08 3.12 4.43
CA THR A 62 3.32 2.83 5.66
C THR A 62 2.15 1.91 5.35
N CYS A 63 1.89 0.93 6.23
CA CYS A 63 0.69 0.09 6.12
C CYS A 63 -0.51 0.78 6.76
N GLU A 64 -1.51 1.12 5.95
CA GLU A 64 -2.76 1.72 6.40
C GLU A 64 -3.91 0.74 6.25
N PRO A 65 -4.97 0.84 7.08
CA PRO A 65 -6.19 0.07 6.86
C PRO A 65 -6.72 0.32 5.44
N ILE A 66 -7.14 -0.75 4.75
CA ILE A 66 -7.86 -0.62 3.47
C ILE A 66 -9.20 0.04 3.80
N GLY A 67 -9.25 1.36 3.63
CA GLY A 67 -10.48 2.13 3.61
C GLY A 67 -11.22 1.87 2.31
N ASP A 68 -12.53 1.91 2.34
CA ASP A 68 -13.28 2.01 1.08
C ASP A 68 -12.97 3.38 0.47
N SER A 69 -12.58 3.46 -0.81
CA SER A 69 -12.27 4.76 -1.44
C SER A 69 -13.45 5.72 -1.45
N ARG A 70 -14.68 5.21 -1.28
CA ARG A 70 -15.91 5.99 -1.13
C ARG A 70 -16.11 6.51 0.30
N CYS A 71 -15.42 5.92 1.27
CA CYS A 71 -15.51 6.23 2.70
C CYS A 71 -14.13 6.60 3.26
N PRO A 72 -13.75 7.89 3.25
CA PRO A 72 -12.44 8.33 3.70
C PRO A 72 -12.24 8.18 5.22
N GLY A 73 -13.31 7.92 6.00
CA GLY A 73 -13.21 7.74 7.43
C GLY A 73 -12.54 6.41 7.80
N LYS A 74 -11.64 6.46 8.78
CA LYS A 74 -10.99 5.26 9.33
C LYS A 74 -12.06 4.30 9.87
N ASN A 75 -11.85 3.00 9.63
CA ASN A 75 -12.76 1.92 10.04
C ASN A 75 -14.20 2.06 9.49
N GLN A 76 -14.36 2.72 8.35
CA GLN A 76 -15.62 2.75 7.61
C GLN A 76 -15.59 1.81 6.41
N GLU A 77 -16.76 1.32 6.03
CA GLU A 77 -17.00 0.58 4.81
C GLU A 77 -18.23 1.16 4.10
N PHE A 78 -18.22 1.16 2.78
CA PHE A 78 -19.39 1.58 2.02
C PHE A 78 -20.32 0.38 1.84
N LEU A 79 -21.59 0.55 2.23
CA LEU A 79 -22.62 -0.45 2.02
C LEU A 79 -23.69 0.12 1.09
N GLU A 80 -24.12 -0.68 0.12
CA GLU A 80 -25.29 -0.37 -0.71
C GLU A 80 -26.59 -0.47 0.08
N CYS A 81 -26.63 -1.35 1.07
CA CYS A 81 -27.70 -1.45 2.07
C CYS A 81 -27.08 -1.59 3.47
N GLY A 82 -27.00 -0.49 4.20
CA GLY A 82 -26.71 -0.44 5.63
C GLY A 82 -27.94 -0.09 6.46
N SER A 83 -27.83 -0.28 7.78
CA SER A 83 -28.90 0.03 8.73
C SER A 83 -29.24 1.53 8.75
N ALA A 84 -30.53 1.87 8.80
CA ALA A 84 -30.96 3.25 9.03
C ALA A 84 -30.68 3.75 10.46
N CYS A 85 -30.35 2.85 11.39
CA CYS A 85 -29.98 3.16 12.76
C CYS A 85 -28.50 2.86 12.96
N PRO A 86 -27.60 3.87 12.88
CA PRO A 86 -26.18 3.65 13.09
C PRO A 86 -25.90 3.26 14.54
N LYS A 87 -24.95 2.33 14.74
CA LYS A 87 -24.49 1.93 16.07
C LYS A 87 -23.60 3.03 16.65
N LYS A 88 -24.03 3.66 17.74
CA LYS A 88 -23.26 4.66 18.48
C LYS A 88 -22.57 4.05 19.68
N CYS A 89 -21.41 4.58 20.05
CA CYS A 89 -20.67 4.11 21.21
C CYS A 89 -21.41 4.44 22.52
N GLY A 90 -21.39 3.54 23.50
CA GLY A 90 -22.07 3.72 24.79
C GLY A 90 -23.61 3.72 24.75
N GLU A 91 -24.22 3.69 23.56
CA GLU A 91 -25.67 3.59 23.40
C GLU A 91 -26.08 2.14 23.12
N LYS A 92 -27.15 1.70 23.80
CA LYS A 92 -27.77 0.41 23.46
C LYS A 92 -28.43 0.54 22.08
N GLU A 93 -28.34 -0.53 21.30
CA GLU A 93 -29.03 -0.60 20.02
C GLU A 93 -30.53 -0.32 20.22
N PRO A 94 -31.13 0.56 19.39
CA PRO A 94 -32.51 0.96 19.58
C PRO A 94 -33.44 -0.25 19.49
N MET A 95 -34.39 -0.36 20.42
CA MET A 95 -35.33 -1.49 20.47
C MET A 95 -36.19 -1.61 19.20
N ALA A 96 -36.41 -0.49 18.51
CA ALA A 96 -37.07 -0.44 17.23
C ALA A 96 -36.18 0.30 16.23
N CYS A 97 -35.78 -0.40 15.17
CA CYS A 97 -35.16 0.21 14.00
C CYS A 97 -36.00 -0.11 12.77
N ILE A 98 -36.33 0.93 12.00
CA ILE A 98 -37.05 0.76 10.75
C ILE A 98 -36.18 -0.03 9.76
N GLN A 99 -36.73 -1.09 9.19
CA GLN A 99 -36.02 -2.00 8.28
C GLN A 99 -35.94 -1.40 6.86
N VAL A 100 -35.33 -0.22 6.75
CA VAL A 100 -35.03 0.41 5.46
C VAL A 100 -33.53 0.39 5.22
N CYS A 101 -33.14 0.02 4.01
CA CYS A 101 -31.75 0.14 3.57
C CYS A 101 -31.37 1.60 3.39
N ARG A 102 -30.21 2.00 3.93
CA ARG A 102 -29.55 3.25 3.61
C ARG A 102 -28.22 2.94 2.93
N GLN A 103 -27.99 3.52 1.75
CA GLN A 103 -26.70 3.46 1.09
C GLN A 103 -25.76 4.51 1.70
N GLY A 104 -24.50 4.17 1.90
CA GLY A 104 -23.50 5.11 2.42
C GLY A 104 -22.36 4.44 3.19
N CYS A 105 -21.66 5.25 3.98
CA CYS A 105 -20.54 4.82 4.81
C CYS A 105 -21.01 4.44 6.21
N PHE A 106 -20.62 3.24 6.66
CA PHE A 106 -20.96 2.68 7.96
C PHE A 106 -19.70 2.25 8.70
N CYS A 107 -19.76 2.23 10.02
CA CYS A 107 -18.67 1.66 10.80
C CYS A 107 -18.57 0.16 10.54
N LYS A 108 -17.34 -0.31 10.26
CA LYS A 108 -17.03 -1.73 10.13
C LYS A 108 -17.49 -2.49 11.37
N LYS A 109 -17.78 -3.78 11.21
CA LYS A 109 -18.10 -4.66 12.35
C LYS A 109 -17.02 -4.53 13.44
N GLY A 110 -17.47 -4.31 14.67
CA GLY A 110 -16.60 -4.12 15.83
C GLY A 110 -16.31 -2.66 16.20
N PHE A 111 -16.74 -1.71 15.36
CA PHE A 111 -16.58 -0.28 15.59
C PHE A 111 -17.94 0.41 15.74
N CYS A 112 -17.94 1.59 16.36
CA CYS A 112 -19.13 2.43 16.51
C CYS A 112 -18.82 3.90 16.29
N LEU A 113 -19.89 4.64 16.00
CA LEU A 113 -19.82 6.06 15.81
C LEU A 113 -19.70 6.77 17.17
N ASN A 114 -18.62 7.50 17.38
CA ASN A 114 -18.48 8.42 18.51
C ASN A 114 -19.18 9.77 18.24
N GLU A 115 -19.21 10.65 19.24
CA GLU A 115 -19.81 11.99 19.12
C GLU A 115 -19.13 12.87 18.05
N SER A 116 -17.86 12.59 17.75
CA SER A 116 -17.09 13.25 16.69
C SER A 116 -17.37 12.70 15.29
N GLY A 117 -18.27 11.72 15.14
CA GLY A 117 -18.60 11.10 13.85
C GLY A 117 -17.54 10.11 13.33
N GLN A 118 -16.66 9.61 14.18
CA GLN A 118 -15.59 8.67 13.84
C GLN A 118 -15.92 7.25 14.30
N CYS A 119 -15.45 6.25 13.55
CA CYS A 119 -15.62 4.84 13.88
C CYS A 119 -14.48 4.35 14.77
N VAL A 120 -14.77 4.20 16.06
CA VAL A 120 -13.81 3.81 17.10
C VAL A 120 -14.17 2.45 17.71
N VAL A 121 -13.20 1.84 18.39
CA VAL A 121 -13.43 0.61 19.16
C VAL A 121 -14.13 0.99 20.47
N ASP A 122 -15.18 0.26 20.83
CA ASP A 122 -15.88 0.40 22.11
C ASP A 122 -16.31 -0.98 22.61
N ILE A 123 -16.36 -1.15 23.93
CA ILE A 123 -16.75 -2.41 24.59
C ILE A 123 -18.15 -2.89 24.20
N ASN A 124 -19.05 -1.97 23.86
CA ASN A 124 -20.42 -2.27 23.46
C ASN A 124 -20.54 -2.57 21.95
N CYS A 125 -19.47 -2.35 21.20
CA CYS A 125 -19.48 -2.31 19.74
C CYS A 125 -18.58 -3.37 19.11
N GLY A 126 -17.48 -3.69 19.78
CA GLY A 126 -16.57 -4.81 19.52
C GLY A 126 -16.95 -6.07 20.28
N ILE A 127 -16.65 -7.23 19.71
CA ILE A 127 -16.51 -8.46 20.48
C ILE A 127 -15.15 -8.36 21.18
N ILE A 128 -15.12 -8.10 22.49
CA ILE A 128 -13.91 -8.31 23.28
C ILE A 128 -13.78 -9.82 23.53
N THR A 129 -13.47 -10.56 22.48
CA THR A 129 -12.85 -11.89 22.57
C THR A 129 -11.53 -11.70 21.85
N ASP A 130 -10.53 -11.12 22.51
CA ASP A 130 -9.32 -11.87 22.88
C ASP A 130 -8.49 -11.15 23.97
N LEU A 131 -9.12 -10.69 25.06
CA LEU A 131 -8.41 -10.22 26.27
C LEU A 131 -9.01 -10.79 27.56
N VAL A 132 -9.33 -12.09 27.55
CA VAL A 132 -9.28 -12.89 28.77
C VAL A 132 -8.46 -14.13 28.44
N GLN A 133 -7.42 -14.29 29.24
CA GLN A 133 -6.38 -15.32 29.24
C GLN A 133 -6.93 -16.75 29.22
#